data_AF-A0A3D4UWK7-F1
#
_entry.id   AF-A0A3D4UWK7-F1
#
_cell.length_a   1.000
_cell.length_b   1.000
_cell.length_c   1.000
_cell.angle_alpha   90.00
_cell.angle_beta   90.00
_cell.angle_gamma   90.00
#
_symmetry.space_group_name_H-M   'P 1'
#
loop_
_entity.id
_entity.type
_entity.pdbx_description
1 polymer ?
#
loop_
_entity_poly.entity_id
_entity_poly.type
_entity_poly.pdbx_seq_one_letter_code
_entity_poly.pdbx_strand_id
1 'polypeptide(L)'
;MEGRRYEEDIEAGNEAMRIIDAAIESDPSYNPECYFLIGNHEQRIERYVEENPKLEGYMSYDDFELDNWQVIPFLHILELDGIHYSHYFSNPFSGRPYGGSAVTKLNKLKFSFAMGHVQKLEYHKDFLNNGKSISGLVNGAFYMHDEDYKGPQGNNHWRGLTLLNGVTDGDYDLETIRLERLLAEYHV
;
A
#
# COMPACT_ATOMS: atom_id res chain seq x y z
N MET A 1 23.88 17.48 -2.21
CA MET A 1 23.98 16.32 -3.10
C MET A 1 22.67 15.58 -3.01
N GLU A 2 22.01 15.36 -4.14
CA GLU A 2 20.68 14.75 -4.23
C GLU A 2 20.69 13.28 -3.75
N GLY A 3 21.79 12.55 -3.95
CA GLY A 3 21.95 11.15 -3.53
C GLY A 3 22.02 10.90 -2.01
N ARG A 4 22.32 11.90 -1.17
CA ARG A 4 22.29 11.73 0.29
C ARG A 4 20.88 11.45 0.83
N ARG A 5 19.87 12.06 0.20
CA ARG A 5 18.47 11.84 0.58
C ARG A 5 17.98 10.45 0.14
N TYR A 6 18.50 9.93 -0.96
CA TYR A 6 18.16 8.60 -1.43
C TYR A 6 18.62 7.50 -0.46
N GLU A 7 19.90 7.49 -0.09
CA GLU A 7 20.45 6.49 0.85
C GLU A 7 19.73 6.54 2.20
N GLU A 8 19.43 7.75 2.70
CA GLU A 8 18.67 7.95 3.94
C GLU A 8 17.23 7.44 3.83
N ASP A 9 16.54 7.68 2.71
CA ASP A 9 15.18 7.20 2.46
C ASP A 9 15.13 5.67 2.32
N ILE A 10 16.11 5.07 1.63
CA ILE A 10 16.26 3.62 1.49
C ILE A 10 16.49 2.96 2.85
N GLU A 11 17.45 3.47 3.62
CA GLU A 11 17.79 2.92 4.93
C GLU A 11 16.61 3.01 5.91
N ALA A 12 15.86 4.11 5.88
CA ALA A 12 14.65 4.25 6.69
C ALA A 12 13.58 3.21 6.33
N GLY A 13 13.42 2.90 5.04
CA GLY A 13 12.54 1.84 4.56
C GLY A 13 13.01 0.45 4.98
N ASN A 14 14.29 0.14 4.77
CA ASN A 14 14.89 -1.14 5.13
C ASN A 14 14.84 -1.40 6.64
N GLU A 15 15.09 -0.37 7.47
CA GLU A 15 14.95 -0.51 8.92
C GLU A 15 13.52 -0.87 9.34
N ALA A 16 12.51 -0.27 8.70
CA ALA A 16 11.12 -0.64 8.95
C ALA A 16 10.83 -2.09 8.55
N MET A 17 11.38 -2.56 7.42
CA MET A 17 11.23 -3.96 6.98
C MET A 17 11.91 -4.94 7.93
N ARG A 18 13.14 -4.65 8.39
CA ARG A 18 13.86 -5.48 9.38
C ARG A 18 13.08 -5.64 10.69
N ILE A 19 12.41 -4.58 11.15
CA ILE A 19 11.56 -4.65 12.35
C ILE A 19 10.38 -5.59 12.13
N ILE A 20 9.73 -5.52 10.96
CA ILE A 20 8.58 -6.37 10.62
C ILE A 20 9.02 -7.83 10.50
N ASP A 21 10.10 -8.09 9.76
CA ASP A 21 10.64 -9.44 9.56
C ASP A 21 11.06 -10.07 10.89
N ALA A 22 11.77 -9.32 11.74
CA ALA A 22 12.15 -9.79 13.06
C ALA A 22 10.93 -10.13 13.94
N ALA A 23 9.83 -9.36 13.83
CA ALA A 23 8.60 -9.66 14.55
C ALA A 23 7.93 -10.95 14.05
N ILE A 24 7.91 -11.18 12.74
CA ILE A 24 7.40 -12.42 12.13
C ILE A 24 8.25 -13.62 12.58
N GLU A 25 9.58 -13.52 12.44
CA GLU A 25 10.53 -14.59 12.78
C GLU A 25 10.55 -14.93 14.28
N SER A 26 10.15 -13.98 15.14
CA SER A 26 10.11 -14.19 16.59
C SER A 26 9.10 -15.24 17.03
N ASP A 27 8.09 -15.53 16.21
CA ASP A 27 7.12 -16.60 16.42
C ASP A 27 7.25 -17.67 15.31
N PRO A 28 7.97 -18.76 15.55
CA PRO A 28 8.13 -19.84 14.58
C PRO A 28 6.81 -20.53 14.14
N SER A 29 5.71 -20.31 14.86
CA SER A 29 4.39 -20.81 14.47
C SER A 29 3.65 -19.88 13.52
N TYR A 30 4.11 -18.64 13.38
CA TYR A 30 3.56 -17.63 12.49
C TYR A 30 4.40 -17.54 11.22
N ASN A 31 3.94 -18.20 10.15
CA ASN A 31 4.62 -18.23 8.86
C ASN A 31 3.70 -17.67 7.76
N PRO A 32 3.48 -16.33 7.72
CA PRO A 32 2.60 -15.70 6.74
C PRO A 32 3.23 -15.67 5.35
N GLU A 33 2.37 -15.57 4.33
CA GLU A 33 2.81 -15.15 3.00
C GLU A 33 2.89 -13.62 2.96
N CYS A 34 4.08 -13.09 2.68
CA CYS A 34 4.35 -11.66 2.67
C CYS A 34 4.42 -11.11 1.24
N TYR A 35 3.66 -10.05 0.96
CA TYR A 35 3.58 -9.43 -0.35
C TYR A 35 3.86 -7.93 -0.26
N PHE A 36 4.80 -7.43 -1.07
CA PHE A 36 5.14 -6.01 -1.14
C PHE A 36 4.71 -5.46 -2.50
N LEU A 37 3.86 -4.44 -2.52
CA LEU A 37 3.39 -3.84 -3.76
C LEU A 37 4.15 -2.55 -4.03
N ILE A 38 4.92 -2.52 -5.13
CA ILE A 38 5.67 -1.33 -5.53
C ILE A 38 4.70 -0.16 -5.71
N GLY A 39 5.00 0.96 -5.07
CA GLY A 39 4.21 2.17 -5.11
C GLY A 39 4.77 3.21 -6.06
N ASN A 40 4.05 4.33 -6.16
CA ASN A 40 4.43 5.41 -7.06
C ASN A 40 5.64 6.22 -6.57
N HIS A 41 6.05 6.05 -5.31
CA HIS A 41 7.22 6.69 -4.73
C HIS A 41 8.47 5.90 -5.12
N GLU A 42 8.43 4.58 -4.96
CA GLU A 42 9.46 3.65 -5.38
C GLU A 42 9.66 3.77 -6.90
N GLN A 43 8.56 3.80 -7.68
CA GLN A 43 8.61 4.00 -9.14
C GLN A 43 9.20 5.34 -9.61
N ARG A 44 9.54 6.27 -8.71
CA ARG A 44 10.35 7.43 -9.07
C ARG A 44 11.81 7.06 -9.29
N ILE A 45 12.34 6.03 -8.62
CA ILE A 45 13.71 5.56 -8.76
C ILE A 45 13.93 5.07 -10.20
N GLU A 46 13.11 4.13 -10.66
CA GLU A 46 13.19 3.57 -12.01
C GLU A 46 13.08 4.67 -13.08
N ARG A 47 12.07 5.55 -12.99
CA ARG A 47 11.94 6.68 -13.92
C ARG A 47 13.15 7.61 -13.91
N TYR A 48 13.72 7.89 -12.74
CA TYR A 48 14.89 8.76 -12.64
C TYR A 48 16.13 8.13 -13.26
N VAL A 49 16.32 6.81 -13.09
CA VAL A 49 17.41 6.05 -13.73
C VAL A 49 17.21 6.00 -15.25
N GLU A 50 15.98 5.77 -15.74
CA GLU A 50 15.65 5.81 -17.17
C GLU A 50 15.96 7.19 -17.78
N GLU A 51 15.64 8.28 -17.08
CA GLU A 51 15.96 9.65 -17.50
C GLU A 51 17.46 9.98 -17.38
N ASN A 52 18.20 9.27 -16.52
CA ASN A 52 19.61 9.48 -16.25
C ASN A 52 20.41 8.15 -16.32
N PRO A 53 20.63 7.56 -17.52
CA PRO A 53 21.23 6.22 -17.66
C PRO A 53 22.61 6.05 -17.02
N LYS A 54 23.32 7.15 -16.71
CA LYS A 54 24.60 7.11 -15.96
C LYS A 54 24.45 6.59 -14.53
N LEU A 55 23.23 6.56 -14.00
CA LEU A 55 22.88 6.06 -12.68
C LEU A 55 22.44 4.59 -12.70
N GLU A 56 22.43 3.95 -13.87
CA GLU A 56 22.21 2.51 -13.97
C GLU A 56 23.24 1.77 -13.11
N GLY A 57 22.76 0.91 -12.21
CA GLY A 57 23.58 0.19 -11.23
C GLY A 57 23.94 0.98 -9.96
N TYR A 58 23.48 2.23 -9.79
CA TYR A 58 23.68 3.03 -8.58
C TYR A 58 22.40 3.24 -7.74
N MET A 59 21.24 3.11 -8.37
CA MET A 59 19.94 3.24 -7.71
C MET A 59 19.00 2.23 -8.36
N SER A 60 18.36 1.39 -7.55
CA SER A 60 17.47 0.34 -8.05
C SER A 60 16.49 -0.11 -6.97
N TYR A 61 15.61 -1.05 -7.31
CA TYR A 61 14.80 -1.75 -6.32
C TYR A 61 15.61 -2.83 -5.58
N ASP A 62 16.81 -3.19 -6.07
CA ASP A 62 17.69 -4.15 -5.39
C ASP A 62 18.26 -3.57 -4.09
N ASP A 63 18.13 -2.26 -3.89
CA ASP A 63 18.50 -1.57 -2.65
C ASP A 63 17.45 -1.78 -1.53
N PHE A 64 16.29 -2.39 -1.83
CA PHE A 64 15.28 -2.73 -0.84
C PHE A 64 15.54 -4.11 -0.22
N GLU A 65 15.58 -4.18 1.12
CA GLU A 65 15.70 -5.44 1.88
C GLU A 65 14.35 -6.19 1.92
N LEU A 66 13.97 -6.78 0.79
CA LEU A 66 12.68 -7.46 0.58
C LEU A 66 12.84 -8.96 0.27
N ASP A 67 13.97 -9.58 0.65
CA ASP A 67 14.27 -10.99 0.32
C ASP A 67 13.20 -11.98 0.83
N ASN A 68 12.53 -11.65 1.94
CA ASN A 68 11.46 -12.46 2.54
C ASN A 68 10.06 -12.14 1.97
N TRP A 69 9.97 -11.25 0.99
CA TRP A 69 8.71 -10.72 0.46
C TRP A 69 8.53 -11.03 -1.02
N GLN A 70 7.31 -11.35 -1.42
CA GLN A 70 6.93 -11.42 -2.82
C GLN A 70 6.66 -10.02 -3.36
N VAL A 71 7.58 -9.48 -4.15
CA VAL A 71 7.50 -8.13 -4.69
C VAL A 71 6.63 -8.10 -5.96
N ILE A 72 5.55 -7.32 -5.91
CA ILE A 72 4.60 -7.13 -7.00
C ILE A 72 4.93 -5.82 -7.73
N PRO A 73 5.21 -5.85 -9.05
CA PRO A 73 5.61 -4.65 -9.78
C PRO A 73 4.55 -3.55 -9.79
N PHE A 74 4.98 -2.32 -10.06
CA PHE A 74 4.10 -1.15 -10.06
C PHE A 74 2.91 -1.35 -11.02
N LEU A 75 1.69 -1.11 -10.52
CA LEU A 75 0.40 -1.30 -11.22
C LEU A 75 0.04 -2.73 -11.62
N HIS A 76 0.86 -3.72 -11.26
CA HIS A 76 0.42 -5.11 -11.34
C HIS A 76 -0.65 -5.35 -10.28
N ILE A 77 -1.55 -6.29 -10.58
CA ILE A 77 -2.64 -6.67 -9.70
C ILE A 77 -2.32 -8.03 -9.11
N LEU A 78 -2.22 -8.09 -7.79
CA LEU A 78 -2.16 -9.32 -7.02
C LEU A 78 -3.60 -9.71 -6.65
N GLU A 79 -4.02 -10.92 -6.98
CA GLU A 79 -5.32 -11.45 -6.55
C GLU A 79 -5.11 -12.51 -5.47
N LEU A 80 -5.71 -12.31 -4.30
CA LEU A 80 -5.74 -13.29 -3.21
C LEU A 80 -7.17 -13.42 -2.71
N ASP A 81 -7.69 -14.65 -2.68
CA ASP A 81 -9.02 -14.98 -2.16
C ASP A 81 -10.15 -14.09 -2.71
N GLY A 82 -10.09 -13.72 -3.99
CA GLY A 82 -11.07 -12.85 -4.66
C GLY A 82 -10.92 -11.35 -4.40
N ILE A 83 -9.91 -10.93 -3.63
CA ILE A 83 -9.54 -9.50 -3.44
C ILE A 83 -8.38 -9.15 -4.36
N HIS A 84 -8.51 -8.02 -5.05
CA HIS A 84 -7.50 -7.50 -5.95
C HIS A 84 -6.72 -6.38 -5.26
N TYR A 85 -5.41 -6.53 -5.18
CA TYR A 85 -4.49 -5.60 -4.55
C TYR A 85 -3.63 -4.92 -5.62
N SER A 86 -3.55 -3.60 -5.56
CA SER A 86 -2.59 -2.80 -6.32
C SER A 86 -2.32 -1.52 -5.56
N HIS A 87 -1.18 -0.86 -5.78
CA HIS A 87 -0.91 0.45 -5.17
C HIS A 87 -2.04 1.45 -5.48
N TYR A 88 -2.48 1.47 -6.74
CA TYR A 88 -3.76 2.03 -7.17
C TYR A 88 -4.23 1.38 -8.46
N PHE A 89 -5.53 1.50 -8.73
CA PHE A 89 -6.09 1.07 -10.01
C PHE A 89 -6.19 2.25 -10.99
N SER A 90 -5.80 2.00 -12.24
CA SER A 90 -5.79 3.00 -13.31
C SER A 90 -6.81 2.71 -14.40
N ASN A 91 -7.19 3.75 -15.13
CA ASN A 91 -8.01 3.62 -16.31
C ASN A 91 -7.18 3.04 -17.48
N PRO A 92 -7.60 1.92 -18.11
CA PRO A 92 -6.79 1.19 -19.07
C PRO A 92 -6.49 1.97 -20.36
N PHE A 93 -7.29 2.99 -20.69
CA PHE A 93 -7.12 3.77 -21.92
C PHE A 93 -6.32 5.07 -21.71
N SER A 94 -6.14 5.50 -20.47
CA SER A 94 -5.42 6.76 -20.16
C SER A 94 -4.22 6.58 -19.22
N GLY A 95 -4.08 5.41 -18.58
CA GLY A 95 -3.08 5.15 -17.55
C GLY A 95 -3.27 5.95 -16.26
N ARG A 96 -4.27 6.85 -16.19
CA ARG A 96 -4.49 7.71 -15.03
C ARG A 96 -5.14 6.95 -13.88
N PRO A 97 -4.76 7.21 -12.62
CA PRO A 97 -5.42 6.63 -11.46
C PRO A 97 -6.92 6.92 -11.44
N TYR A 98 -7.73 5.96 -10.99
CA TYR A 98 -9.16 6.21 -10.77
C TYR A 98 -9.37 7.19 -9.59
N GLY A 99 -9.89 8.37 -9.91
CA GLY A 99 -10.33 9.35 -8.90
C GLY A 99 -11.62 8.95 -8.16
N GLY A 100 -12.11 9.84 -7.30
CA GLY A 100 -13.39 9.68 -6.58
C GLY A 100 -13.32 8.79 -5.34
N SER A 101 -14.49 8.39 -4.84
CA SER A 101 -14.66 7.55 -3.64
C SER A 101 -14.42 6.07 -3.91
N ALA A 102 -14.30 5.26 -2.85
CA ALA A 102 -14.34 3.79 -2.93
C ALA A 102 -15.53 3.29 -3.75
N VAL A 103 -16.74 3.86 -3.57
CA VAL A 103 -17.94 3.54 -4.36
C VAL A 103 -17.73 3.74 -5.86
N THR A 104 -17.10 4.86 -6.24
CA THR A 104 -16.86 5.18 -7.65
C THR A 104 -15.87 4.20 -8.27
N LYS A 105 -14.82 3.83 -7.52
CA LYS A 105 -13.83 2.84 -7.94
C LYS A 105 -14.45 1.46 -8.07
N LEU A 106 -15.20 1.01 -7.07
CA LEU A 106 -15.88 -0.29 -7.06
C LEU A 106 -16.83 -0.43 -8.24
N ASN A 107 -17.56 0.65 -8.56
CA ASN A 107 -18.43 0.69 -9.73
C ASN A 107 -17.71 0.63 -11.08
N LYS A 108 -16.43 0.98 -11.15
CA LYS A 108 -15.63 0.88 -12.38
C LYS A 108 -14.88 -0.45 -12.47
N LEU A 109 -14.38 -0.95 -11.34
CA LEU A 109 -13.59 -2.16 -11.25
C LEU A 109 -14.46 -3.43 -11.30
N LYS A 110 -15.61 -3.41 -10.62
CA LYS A 110 -16.57 -4.53 -10.55
C LYS A 110 -16.04 -5.81 -9.91
N PHE A 111 -14.99 -5.69 -9.09
CA PHE A 111 -14.46 -6.75 -8.23
C PHE A 111 -14.04 -6.16 -6.88
N SER A 112 -13.90 -7.00 -5.85
CA SER A 112 -13.37 -6.56 -4.57
C SER A 112 -11.92 -6.13 -4.69
N PHE A 113 -11.58 -4.99 -4.10
CA PHE A 113 -10.23 -4.44 -4.19
C PHE A 113 -9.78 -3.80 -2.89
N ALA A 114 -8.46 -3.78 -2.69
CA ALA A 114 -7.78 -2.97 -1.70
C ALA A 114 -6.64 -2.18 -2.36
N MET A 115 -6.53 -0.89 -2.05
CA MET A 115 -5.46 -0.03 -2.57
C MET A 115 -5.03 1.02 -1.56
N GLY A 116 -3.81 1.52 -1.74
CA GLY A 116 -3.27 2.66 -1.02
C GLY A 116 -3.44 3.96 -1.80
N HIS A 117 -2.32 4.66 -2.01
CA HIS A 117 -2.13 5.87 -2.84
C HIS A 117 -2.88 7.14 -2.40
N VAL A 118 -4.11 7.03 -1.92
CA VAL A 118 -4.93 8.18 -1.50
C VAL A 118 -4.88 8.30 0.02
N GLN A 119 -4.39 9.44 0.51
CA GLN A 119 -4.18 9.73 1.93
C GLN A 119 -5.49 9.87 2.75
N LYS A 120 -6.22 8.77 2.88
CA LYS A 120 -7.47 8.60 3.65
C LYS A 120 -7.78 7.11 3.83
N LEU A 121 -8.75 6.85 4.70
CA LEU A 121 -9.48 5.58 4.77
C LEU A 121 -10.87 5.75 4.14
N GLU A 122 -11.20 4.89 3.18
CA GLU A 122 -12.57 4.71 2.67
C GLU A 122 -12.86 3.23 2.49
N TYR A 123 -14.08 2.84 2.85
CA TYR A 123 -14.58 1.49 2.67
C TYR A 123 -16.01 1.54 2.13
N HIS A 124 -16.32 0.66 1.20
CA HIS A 124 -17.67 0.47 0.67
C HIS A 124 -17.91 -0.99 0.32
N LYS A 125 -19.11 -1.48 0.58
CA LYS A 125 -19.52 -2.85 0.25
C LYS A 125 -20.84 -2.80 -0.52
N ASP A 126 -20.90 -3.50 -1.64
CA ASP A 126 -22.08 -3.66 -2.47
C ASP A 126 -22.50 -5.14 -2.55
N PHE A 127 -23.80 -5.36 -2.74
CA PHE A 127 -24.37 -6.70 -2.94
C PHE A 127 -24.79 -6.86 -4.39
N LEU A 128 -24.32 -7.94 -5.01
CA LEU A 128 -24.62 -8.26 -6.40
C LEU A 128 -25.90 -9.10 -6.50
N ASN A 129 -26.56 -9.03 -7.66
CA ASN A 129 -27.79 -9.78 -7.94
C ASN A 129 -27.57 -11.30 -8.10
N ASN A 130 -26.33 -11.77 -8.04
CA ASN A 130 -25.95 -13.18 -8.04
C ASN A 130 -25.71 -13.73 -6.62
N GLY A 131 -26.00 -12.94 -5.58
CA GLY A 131 -25.81 -13.35 -4.18
C GLY A 131 -24.38 -13.19 -3.65
N LYS A 132 -23.43 -12.71 -4.46
CA LYS A 132 -22.09 -12.33 -4.01
C LYS A 132 -22.08 -10.90 -3.47
N SER A 133 -21.06 -10.56 -2.70
CA SER A 133 -20.76 -9.17 -2.35
C SER A 133 -19.41 -8.75 -2.94
N ILE A 134 -19.22 -7.45 -3.13
CA ILE A 134 -17.94 -6.87 -3.50
C ILE A 134 -17.62 -5.71 -2.56
N SER A 135 -16.34 -5.55 -2.23
CA SER A 135 -15.85 -4.58 -1.27
C SER A 135 -14.72 -3.75 -1.87
N GLY A 136 -14.79 -2.43 -1.70
CA GLY A 136 -13.74 -1.51 -2.10
C GLY A 136 -13.11 -0.86 -0.88
N LEU A 137 -11.82 -1.12 -0.67
CA LEU A 137 -11.01 -0.53 0.39
C LEU A 137 -9.95 0.41 -0.20
N VAL A 138 -9.92 1.62 0.32
CA VAL A 138 -8.83 2.58 0.10
C VAL A 138 -8.23 2.90 1.46
N ASN A 139 -6.98 2.53 1.69
CA ASN A 139 -6.22 2.90 2.87
C ASN A 139 -4.80 3.30 2.47
N GLY A 140 -4.58 4.59 2.25
CA GLY A 140 -3.26 5.12 1.87
C GLY A 140 -2.49 5.78 3.00
N ALA A 141 -3.08 5.93 4.20
CA ALA A 141 -2.54 6.80 5.23
C ALA A 141 -1.91 6.02 6.40
N PHE A 142 -0.60 5.76 6.32
CA PHE A 142 0.18 5.18 7.43
C PHE A 142 1.50 5.94 7.61
N TYR A 143 1.43 7.12 8.26
CA TYR A 143 2.60 7.97 8.51
C TYR A 143 2.30 8.98 9.62
N MET A 144 3.36 9.40 10.33
CA MET A 144 3.25 10.30 11.49
C MET A 144 3.33 11.79 11.13
N HIS A 145 3.95 12.14 10.00
CA HIS A 145 4.19 13.53 9.60
C HIS A 145 2.97 14.16 8.90
N ASP A 146 3.00 15.48 8.72
CA ASP A 146 2.03 16.18 7.87
C ASP A 146 2.57 16.30 6.45
N GLU A 147 1.69 16.09 5.48
CA GLU A 147 2.01 16.20 4.06
C GLU A 147 1.86 17.66 3.63
N ASP A 148 2.98 18.32 3.33
CA ASP A 148 3.02 19.75 2.99
C ASP A 148 2.06 20.11 1.84
N TYR A 149 1.98 19.24 0.84
CA TYR A 149 1.13 19.47 -0.35
C TYR A 149 -0.36 19.50 -0.04
N LYS A 150 -0.80 18.94 1.10
CA LYS A 150 -2.21 18.94 1.53
C LYS A 150 -2.62 20.27 2.16
N GLY A 151 -1.65 21.11 2.51
CA GLY A 151 -1.88 22.42 3.12
C GLY A 151 -2.57 22.34 4.49
N PRO A 152 -2.97 23.50 5.05
CA PRO A 152 -3.41 23.60 6.44
C PRO A 152 -4.75 22.92 6.76
N GLN A 153 -5.53 22.51 5.74
CA GLN A 153 -6.85 21.89 5.92
C GLN A 153 -6.86 20.39 5.64
N GLY A 154 -5.80 19.85 5.02
CA GLY A 154 -5.84 18.50 4.45
C GLY A 154 -5.18 17.41 5.29
N ASN A 155 -4.44 17.76 6.34
CA ASN A 155 -3.65 16.80 7.11
C ASN A 155 -4.38 16.13 8.28
N ASN A 156 -5.56 16.66 8.66
CA ASN A 156 -6.38 16.08 9.71
C ASN A 156 -7.32 15.00 9.14
N HIS A 157 -6.77 13.83 8.86
CA HIS A 157 -7.48 12.65 8.35
C HIS A 157 -7.07 11.39 9.13
N TRP A 158 -7.87 10.34 9.01
CA TRP A 158 -7.58 9.05 9.64
C TRP A 158 -6.26 8.45 9.11
N ARG A 159 -5.46 7.88 10.01
CA ARG A 159 -4.20 7.18 9.69
C ARG A 159 -4.11 5.87 10.45
N GLY A 160 -3.61 4.82 9.82
CA GLY A 160 -3.53 3.49 10.41
C GLY A 160 -3.51 2.36 9.40
N LEU A 161 -3.57 1.14 9.92
CA LEU A 161 -3.60 -0.10 9.14
C LEU A 161 -4.97 -0.75 9.20
N THR A 162 -5.23 -1.66 8.28
CA THR A 162 -6.49 -2.39 8.15
C THR A 162 -6.23 -3.88 8.12
N LEU A 163 -7.00 -4.62 8.91
CA LEU A 163 -6.98 -6.08 8.92
C LEU A 163 -8.28 -6.59 8.28
N LEU A 164 -8.14 -7.54 7.37
CA LEU A 164 -9.25 -8.16 6.66
C LEU A 164 -9.42 -9.56 7.24
N ASN A 165 -10.43 -9.73 8.09
CA ASN A 165 -10.67 -10.98 8.80
C ASN A 165 -11.62 -11.88 7.99
N GLY A 166 -11.35 -13.19 8.01
CA GLY A 166 -12.24 -14.20 7.41
C GLY A 166 -12.44 -14.04 5.91
N VAL A 167 -11.38 -13.73 5.17
CA VAL A 167 -11.47 -13.49 3.72
C VAL A 167 -11.99 -14.75 3.00
N THR A 168 -13.01 -14.60 2.17
CA THR A 168 -13.57 -15.69 1.34
C THR A 168 -14.25 -15.11 0.09
N ASP A 169 -13.75 -15.46 -1.10
CA ASP A 169 -14.33 -15.09 -2.41
C ASP A 169 -14.62 -13.57 -2.53
N GLY A 170 -13.67 -12.75 -2.09
CA GLY A 170 -13.74 -11.30 -2.14
C GLY A 170 -14.54 -10.64 -1.01
N ASP A 171 -15.10 -11.41 -0.07
CA ASP A 171 -15.75 -10.88 1.13
C ASP A 171 -14.87 -11.03 2.38
N TYR A 172 -15.04 -10.12 3.34
CA TYR A 172 -14.28 -10.06 4.60
C TYR A 172 -14.93 -9.14 5.64
N ASP A 173 -14.53 -9.30 6.90
CA ASP A 173 -14.82 -8.37 7.99
C ASP A 173 -13.65 -7.39 8.16
N LEU A 174 -13.93 -6.09 7.97
CA LEU A 174 -12.92 -5.04 8.08
C LEU A 174 -12.70 -4.62 9.54
N GLU A 175 -11.46 -4.73 9.99
CA GLU A 175 -10.97 -4.10 11.21
C GLU A 175 -10.00 -2.95 10.87
N THR A 176 -10.14 -1.83 11.60
CA THR A 176 -9.31 -0.63 11.41
C THR A 176 -8.51 -0.36 12.68
N ILE A 177 -7.19 -0.28 12.56
CA ILE A 177 -6.29 -0.03 13.68
C ILE A 177 -5.61 1.32 13.46
N ARG A 178 -5.94 2.29 14.32
CA ARG A 178 -5.41 3.65 14.26
C ARG A 178 -3.94 3.69 14.63
N LEU A 179 -3.17 4.51 13.92
CA LEU A 179 -1.75 4.73 14.22
C LEU A 179 -1.57 5.31 15.63
N GLU A 180 -2.43 6.23 16.06
CA GLU A 180 -2.34 6.80 17.41
C GLU A 180 -2.53 5.76 18.51
N ARG A 181 -3.35 4.73 18.25
CA ARG A 181 -3.55 3.62 19.18
C ARG A 181 -2.29 2.75 19.28
N LEU A 182 -1.67 2.44 18.15
CA LEU A 182 -0.42 1.68 18.11
C LEU A 182 0.69 2.40 18.88
N LEU A 183 0.88 3.71 18.63
CA LEU A 183 1.90 4.50 19.31
C LEU A 183 1.68 4.55 20.83
N ALA A 184 0.42 4.62 21.27
CA ALA A 184 0.09 4.63 22.69
C ALA A 184 0.35 3.27 23.38
N GLU A 185 0.11 2.16 22.68
CA GLU A 185 0.31 0.80 23.23
C GLU A 185 1.79 0.39 23.26
N TYR A 186 2.60 0.83 22.29
CA TYR A 186 3.99 0.38 22.12
C TYR A 186 5.06 1.37 22.60
N HIS A 187 4.68 2.47 23.26
CA HIS A 187 5.60 3.45 23.87
C HIS A 187 6.77 3.88 22.96
N VAL A 188 6.46 4.24 21.72
CA VAL A 188 7.43 4.84 20.79
C VAL A 188 7.57 6.34 21.05
#